data_AF-A0A2E4IZ31-F1
#
_entry.id   AF-A0A2E4IZ31-F1
#
_cell.length_a   1.000
_cell.length_b   1.000
_cell.length_c   1.000
_cell.angle_alpha   90.00
_cell.angle_beta   90.00
_cell.angle_gamma   90.00
#
_symmetry.space_group_name_H-M   'P 1'
#
loop_
_entity.id
_entity.type
_entity.pdbx_description
1 polymer ?
#
loop_
_entity_poly.entity_id
_entity_poly.type
_entity_poly.pdbx_seq_one_letter_code
_entity_poly.pdbx_strand_id
1 'polypeptide(L)'
;MFQFGTAKFGLRHPDGSLDDEAFEKLCEQPKIKMIEIKLSQGAKSGKGGIMPKEKISKEISELRGVGRDHDVVSPPGHVECKDITSTIEFISHVQEISGLPTGIKLCLGSPREFEDLVKEIIKQDTFPDFITVDGAEGGTGAAPTAFLDGVDLPRSHLFERPRNFDPPQPRTRLPPRRLCTLHDTAEKRRPHEQIRPALIWL
;
A
#
# COMPACT_ATOMS: atom_id res chain seq x y z
N MET A 1 -6.05 11.95 3.63
CA MET A 1 -5.25 10.72 3.61
C MET A 1 -3.81 11.09 3.36
N PHE A 2 -2.87 10.55 4.14
CA PHE A 2 -1.44 10.64 3.86
C PHE A 2 -0.94 9.27 3.40
N GLN A 3 -0.13 9.24 2.35
CA GLN A 3 0.44 8.02 1.80
C GLN A 3 1.96 8.10 1.82
N PHE A 4 2.62 7.02 2.21
CA PHE A 4 4.06 6.86 2.01
C PHE A 4 4.36 5.51 1.35
N GLY A 5 5.40 5.50 0.52
CA GLY A 5 5.95 4.28 -0.08
C GLY A 5 7.33 3.95 0.48
N THR A 6 8.05 3.09 -0.23
CA THR A 6 9.34 2.51 0.20
C THR A 6 10.42 3.52 0.57
N ALA A 7 10.42 4.71 -0.04
CA ALA A 7 11.37 5.77 0.30
C ALA A 7 11.02 6.51 1.60
N LYS A 8 9.78 6.45 2.10
CA LYS A 8 9.32 7.12 3.32
C LYS A 8 9.87 8.56 3.44
N PHE A 9 9.70 9.35 2.37
CA PHE A 9 10.29 10.69 2.29
C PHE A 9 9.89 11.54 3.50
N GLY A 10 10.88 12.11 4.18
CA GLY A 10 10.71 12.88 5.41
C GLY A 10 10.38 12.08 6.67
N LEU A 11 10.32 10.74 6.58
CA LEU A 11 9.90 9.83 7.65
C LEU A 11 10.86 8.64 7.83
N ARG A 12 12.09 8.74 7.33
CA ARG A 12 13.06 7.63 7.45
C ARG A 12 14.33 8.03 8.18
N HIS A 13 14.89 7.06 8.87
CA HIS A 13 16.28 7.07 9.26
C HIS A 13 17.21 6.89 8.05
N PRO A 14 18.52 7.20 8.19
CA PRO A 14 19.49 7.04 7.11
C PRO A 14 19.60 5.62 6.54
N ASP A 15 19.24 4.59 7.32
CA ASP A 15 19.23 3.18 6.90
C ASP A 15 17.97 2.77 6.12
N GLY A 16 16.98 3.67 5.99
CA GLY A 16 15.73 3.43 5.28
C GLY A 16 14.56 2.97 6.15
N SER A 17 14.78 2.67 7.42
CA SER A 17 13.71 2.32 8.37
C SER A 17 12.82 3.52 8.68
N LEU A 18 11.56 3.26 9.05
CA LEU A 18 10.63 4.28 9.51
C LEU A 18 11.18 4.97 10.77
N ASP A 19 11.16 6.31 10.77
CA ASP A 19 11.43 7.13 11.93
C ASP A 19 10.12 7.37 12.68
N ASP A 20 9.94 6.64 13.79
CA ASP A 20 8.69 6.62 14.54
C ASP A 20 8.35 8.01 15.12
N GLU A 21 9.34 8.78 15.59
CA GLU A 21 9.10 10.12 16.12
C GLU A 21 8.66 11.11 15.04
N ALA A 22 9.31 11.05 13.86
CA ALA A 22 8.92 11.89 12.73
C ALA A 22 7.52 11.51 12.23
N PHE A 23 7.20 10.22 12.24
CA PHE A 23 5.90 9.71 11.82
C PHE A 23 4.78 10.05 12.80
N GLU A 24 5.01 9.96 14.11
CA GLU A 24 4.05 10.38 15.14
C GLU A 24 3.72 11.87 15.00
N LYS A 25 4.74 12.74 14.90
CA LYS A 25 4.58 14.19 14.67
C LYS A 25 3.81 14.51 13.39
N LEU A 26 3.99 13.70 12.34
CA LEU A 26 3.20 13.82 11.12
C LEU A 26 1.73 13.49 11.42
N CYS A 27 1.44 12.40 12.11
CA CYS A 27 0.09 11.93 12.40
C CYS A 27 -0.70 12.91 13.31
N GLU A 28 -0.03 13.68 14.15
CA GLU A 28 -0.64 14.75 14.96
C GLU A 28 -1.24 15.89 14.12
N GLN A 29 -0.86 16.02 12.84
CA GLN A 29 -1.35 17.09 11.99
C GLN A 29 -2.86 16.94 11.73
N PRO A 30 -3.71 17.93 12.11
CA PRO A 30 -5.17 17.78 12.06
C PRO A 30 -5.76 17.48 10.68
N LYS A 31 -5.03 17.80 9.60
CA LYS A 31 -5.40 17.54 8.20
C LYS A 31 -5.23 16.07 7.79
N ILE A 32 -4.44 15.30 8.53
CA ILE A 32 -4.23 13.88 8.28
C ILE A 32 -5.28 13.11 9.07
N LYS A 33 -6.11 12.36 8.34
CA LYS A 33 -7.26 11.63 8.89
C LYS A 33 -7.13 10.11 8.77
N MET A 34 -6.16 9.66 7.98
CA MET A 34 -5.91 8.26 7.68
C MET A 34 -4.56 8.12 7.00
N ILE A 35 -3.94 6.96 7.16
CA ILE A 35 -2.64 6.58 6.62
C ILE A 35 -2.81 5.47 5.59
N GLU A 36 -2.09 5.55 4.47
CA GLU A 36 -2.02 4.46 3.50
C GLU A 36 -0.55 4.06 3.28
N ILE A 37 -0.22 2.82 3.59
CA ILE A 37 1.09 2.23 3.32
C ILE A 37 1.07 1.67 1.90
N LYS A 38 1.95 2.19 1.05
CA LYS A 38 2.01 1.76 -0.34
C LYS A 38 3.02 0.63 -0.52
N LEU A 39 2.53 -0.61 -0.56
CA LEU A 39 3.34 -1.81 -0.76
C LEU A 39 3.75 -1.97 -2.24
N SER A 40 2.83 -1.75 -3.17
CA SER A 40 3.10 -1.81 -4.61
C SER A 40 2.16 -0.92 -5.42
N GLN A 41 2.50 -0.68 -6.69
CA GLN A 41 1.68 0.07 -7.65
C GLN A 41 1.81 -0.57 -9.04
N GLY A 42 0.68 -0.70 -9.75
CA GLY A 42 0.62 -1.42 -11.04
C GLY A 42 1.52 -0.86 -12.14
N ALA A 43 1.84 0.42 -12.08
CA ALA A 43 2.73 1.05 -13.04
C ALA A 43 4.24 0.71 -12.85
N LYS A 44 4.60 0.16 -11.69
CA LYS A 44 5.98 -0.14 -11.26
C LYS A 44 6.01 -1.26 -10.22
N SER A 45 5.45 -2.41 -10.54
CA SER A 45 5.52 -3.61 -9.72
C SER A 45 6.98 -3.99 -9.46
N GLY A 46 7.39 -3.96 -8.19
CA GLY A 46 8.73 -4.39 -7.75
C GLY A 46 9.89 -3.43 -8.03
N LYS A 47 9.65 -2.20 -8.55
CA LYS A 47 10.71 -1.18 -8.68
C LYS A 47 10.28 0.14 -8.07
N GLY A 48 11.11 0.67 -7.18
CA GLY A 48 10.82 1.94 -6.53
C GLY A 48 10.72 3.12 -7.53
N GLY A 49 10.01 4.16 -7.13
CA GLY A 49 9.88 5.37 -7.93
C GLY A 49 11.22 6.08 -8.13
N ILE A 50 11.47 6.58 -9.34
CA ILE A 50 12.60 7.47 -9.65
C ILE A 50 12.03 8.89 -9.75
N MET A 51 12.63 9.82 -9.00
CA MET A 51 12.41 11.26 -9.13
C MET A 51 13.69 11.87 -9.73
N PRO A 52 13.64 12.33 -11.00
CA PRO A 52 14.78 12.98 -11.64
C PRO A 52 15.21 14.22 -10.87
N LYS A 53 16.52 14.46 -10.76
CA LYS A 53 17.11 15.59 -10.03
C LYS A 53 16.58 16.95 -10.51
N GLU A 54 16.25 17.07 -11.80
CA GLU A 54 15.74 18.29 -12.40
C GLU A 54 14.36 18.67 -11.84
N LYS A 55 13.63 17.71 -11.28
CA LYS A 55 12.35 17.93 -10.61
C LYS A 55 12.51 18.24 -9.10
N ILE A 56 13.73 18.20 -8.56
CA ILE A 56 13.99 18.43 -7.13
C ILE A 56 14.25 19.91 -6.87
N SER A 57 13.17 20.64 -6.62
CA SER A 57 13.26 22.01 -6.10
C SER A 57 13.86 22.03 -4.68
N LYS A 58 14.28 23.22 -4.23
CA LYS A 58 14.73 23.42 -2.84
C LYS A 58 13.65 22.98 -1.84
N GLU A 59 12.41 23.37 -2.09
CA GLU A 59 11.26 22.99 -1.28
C GLU A 59 11.04 21.46 -1.25
N ILE A 60 11.16 20.78 -2.40
CA ILE A 60 11.02 19.31 -2.45
C ILE A 60 12.14 18.62 -1.67
N SER A 61 13.37 19.13 -1.78
CA SER A 61 14.53 18.62 -1.06
C SER A 61 14.34 18.71 0.46
N GLU A 62 13.89 19.87 0.95
CA GLU A 62 13.61 20.11 2.37
C GLU A 62 12.43 19.24 2.87
N LEU A 63 11.32 19.21 2.14
CA LEU A 63 10.13 18.43 2.52
C LEU A 63 10.36 16.92 2.49
N ARG A 64 11.22 16.42 1.59
CA ARG A 64 11.45 14.97 1.41
C ARG A 64 12.72 14.46 2.07
N GLY A 65 13.57 15.33 2.58
CA GLY A 65 14.88 14.97 3.14
C GLY A 65 15.80 14.34 2.10
N VAL A 66 15.85 14.90 0.89
CA VAL A 66 16.65 14.35 -0.23
C VAL A 66 17.62 15.38 -0.79
N GLY A 67 18.78 14.91 -1.27
CA GLY A 67 19.74 15.75 -1.97
C GLY A 67 19.22 16.25 -3.31
N ARG A 68 19.87 17.29 -3.86
CA ARG A 68 19.50 17.91 -5.16
C ARG A 68 20.48 17.56 -6.28
N ASP A 69 21.58 16.90 -5.96
CA ASP A 69 22.69 16.71 -6.89
C ASP A 69 22.55 15.46 -7.78
N HIS A 70 21.65 14.55 -7.40
CA HIS A 70 21.43 13.26 -8.07
C HIS A 70 19.96 12.87 -8.06
N ASP A 71 19.61 11.94 -8.96
CA ASP A 71 18.28 11.36 -9.03
C ASP A 71 17.96 10.59 -7.76
N VAL A 72 16.74 10.74 -7.28
CA VAL A 72 16.28 10.03 -6.09
C VAL A 72 15.58 8.75 -6.52
N VAL A 73 16.15 7.62 -6.13
CA VAL A 73 15.60 6.29 -6.38
C VAL A 73 15.01 5.76 -5.08
N SER A 74 13.75 5.35 -5.13
CA SER A 74 13.11 4.68 -3.99
C SER A 74 13.56 3.21 -3.95
N PRO A 75 13.71 2.61 -2.76
CA PRO A 75 13.97 1.18 -2.65
C PRO A 75 12.87 0.33 -3.32
N PRO A 76 13.15 -0.92 -3.73
CA PRO A 76 12.15 -1.79 -4.35
C PRO A 76 11.06 -2.27 -3.37
N GLY A 77 11.34 -2.25 -2.06
CA GLY A 77 10.41 -2.64 -0.99
C GLY A 77 10.65 -1.82 0.28
N HIS A 78 9.70 -1.91 1.21
CA HIS A 78 9.88 -1.39 2.57
C HIS A 78 10.93 -2.25 3.27
N VAL A 79 11.89 -1.65 3.97
CA VAL A 79 12.98 -2.40 4.63
C VAL A 79 12.46 -3.35 5.73
N GLU A 80 11.30 -3.03 6.28
CA GLU A 80 10.56 -3.79 7.28
C GLU A 80 9.82 -4.98 6.65
N CYS A 81 9.37 -4.86 5.41
CA CYS A 81 8.57 -5.87 4.69
C CYS A 81 9.47 -6.86 3.93
N LYS A 82 10.13 -7.78 4.64
CA LYS A 82 11.00 -8.81 4.03
C LYS A 82 10.23 -10.01 3.52
N ASP A 83 9.11 -10.29 4.16
CA ASP A 83 8.17 -11.36 3.86
C ASP A 83 6.75 -10.92 4.29
N ILE A 84 5.78 -11.81 4.10
CA ILE A 84 4.39 -11.51 4.41
C ILE A 84 4.17 -11.33 5.91
N THR A 85 4.88 -12.10 6.73
CA THR A 85 4.79 -12.02 8.20
C THR A 85 5.21 -10.64 8.70
N SER A 86 6.41 -10.21 8.32
CA SER A 86 6.98 -8.91 8.67
C SER A 86 6.23 -7.74 8.03
N THR A 87 5.55 -7.98 6.90
CA THR A 87 4.64 -6.98 6.31
C THR A 87 3.43 -6.73 7.22
N ILE A 88 2.81 -7.78 7.77
CA ILE A 88 1.68 -7.61 8.69
C ILE A 88 2.12 -6.97 10.01
N GLU A 89 3.27 -7.37 10.53
CA GLU A 89 3.89 -6.74 11.72
C GLU A 89 4.13 -5.23 11.48
N PHE A 90 4.65 -4.87 10.31
CA PHE A 90 4.85 -3.46 9.96
C PHE A 90 3.53 -2.68 9.84
N ILE A 91 2.46 -3.29 9.34
CA ILE A 91 1.13 -2.66 9.30
C ILE A 91 0.63 -2.39 10.73
N SER A 92 0.77 -3.37 11.64
CA SER A 92 0.42 -3.18 13.06
C SER A 92 1.20 -2.04 13.68
N HIS A 93 2.52 -2.02 13.48
CA HIS A 93 3.41 -0.97 14.00
C HIS A 93 2.96 0.42 13.56
N VAL A 94 2.61 0.59 12.28
CA VAL A 94 2.10 1.87 11.75
C VAL A 94 0.73 2.22 12.32
N GLN A 95 -0.16 1.24 12.51
CA GLN A 95 -1.47 1.44 13.16
C GLN A 95 -1.30 1.93 14.60
N GLU A 96 -0.40 1.31 15.35
CA GLU A 96 -0.12 1.61 16.76
C GLU A 96 0.44 3.03 16.92
N ILE A 97 1.45 3.41 16.13
CA ILE A 97 2.04 4.75 16.21
C ILE A 97 1.07 5.83 15.72
N SER A 98 0.37 5.58 14.61
CA SER A 98 -0.47 6.62 14.02
C SER A 98 -1.72 6.90 14.86
N GLY A 99 -2.31 5.88 15.50
CA GLY A 99 -3.63 5.99 16.12
C GLY A 99 -4.76 6.36 15.15
N LEU A 100 -4.49 6.35 13.84
CA LEU A 100 -5.41 6.73 12.77
C LEU A 100 -5.80 5.50 11.94
N PRO A 101 -6.96 5.54 11.25
CA PRO A 101 -7.30 4.51 10.27
C PRO A 101 -6.15 4.32 9.28
N THR A 102 -5.60 3.12 9.24
CA THR A 102 -4.41 2.79 8.46
C THR A 102 -4.71 1.61 7.56
N GLY A 103 -4.43 1.79 6.28
CA GLY A 103 -4.64 0.78 5.27
C GLY A 103 -3.41 0.57 4.40
N ILE A 104 -3.52 -0.40 3.51
CA ILE A 104 -2.47 -0.73 2.56
C ILE A 104 -2.94 -0.53 1.13
N LYS A 105 -2.01 -0.20 0.25
CA LYS A 105 -2.22 -0.17 -1.20
C LYS A 105 -1.28 -1.16 -1.87
N LEU A 106 -1.85 -2.04 -2.69
CA LEU A 106 -1.09 -3.03 -3.45
C LEU A 106 -1.68 -3.23 -4.84
N CYS A 107 -0.80 -3.58 -5.78
CA CYS A 107 -1.14 -4.20 -7.04
C CYS A 107 -0.75 -5.68 -6.97
N LEU A 108 -1.65 -6.56 -7.43
CA LEU A 108 -1.52 -8.00 -7.33
C LEU A 108 -1.04 -8.58 -8.66
N GLY A 109 -0.01 -9.43 -8.60
CA GLY A 109 0.48 -10.22 -9.74
C GLY A 109 -0.29 -11.53 -9.93
N SER A 110 -0.91 -12.05 -8.87
CA SER A 110 -1.74 -13.25 -8.91
C SER A 110 -2.82 -13.26 -7.81
N PRO A 111 -3.93 -14.01 -7.95
CA PRO A 111 -4.92 -14.14 -6.88
C PRO A 111 -4.36 -14.86 -5.63
N ARG A 112 -3.37 -15.75 -5.82
CA ARG A 112 -2.73 -16.49 -4.73
C ARG A 112 -2.00 -15.56 -3.76
N GLU A 113 -1.36 -14.50 -4.25
CA GLU A 113 -0.70 -13.49 -3.40
C GLU A 113 -1.68 -12.85 -2.41
N PHE A 114 -2.89 -12.54 -2.87
CA PHE A 114 -3.93 -11.98 -2.01
C PHE A 114 -4.45 -13.01 -1.00
N GLU A 115 -4.65 -14.25 -1.42
CA GLU A 115 -5.05 -15.33 -0.51
C GLU A 115 -4.04 -15.55 0.61
N ASP A 116 -2.75 -15.54 0.28
CA ASP A 116 -1.68 -15.74 1.28
C ASP A 116 -1.60 -14.54 2.25
N LEU A 117 -1.80 -13.31 1.75
CA LEU A 117 -1.89 -12.11 2.58
C LEU A 117 -3.06 -12.20 3.56
N VAL A 118 -4.23 -12.61 3.08
CA VAL A 118 -5.42 -12.80 3.91
C VAL A 118 -5.19 -13.89 4.97
N LYS A 119 -4.58 -15.02 4.61
CA LYS A 119 -4.27 -16.08 5.58
C LYS A 119 -3.34 -15.58 6.68
N GLU A 120 -2.32 -14.78 6.34
CA GLU A 120 -1.39 -14.25 7.33
C GLU A 120 -2.05 -13.19 8.23
N ILE A 121 -2.88 -12.30 7.67
CA ILE A 121 -3.72 -11.36 8.42
C ILE A 121 -4.56 -12.08 9.48
N ILE A 122 -5.28 -13.14 9.07
CA ILE A 122 -6.13 -13.93 9.97
C ILE A 122 -5.28 -14.66 11.02
N LYS A 123 -4.13 -15.21 10.62
CA LYS A 123 -3.22 -15.93 11.50
C LYS A 123 -2.62 -15.04 12.59
N GLN A 124 -2.30 -13.79 12.27
CA GLN A 124 -1.74 -12.82 13.22
C GLN A 124 -2.81 -11.98 13.95
N ASP A 125 -4.10 -12.15 13.62
CA ASP A 125 -5.21 -11.36 14.17
C ASP A 125 -4.99 -9.83 14.02
N THR A 126 -4.32 -9.42 12.95
CA THR A 126 -3.89 -8.05 12.69
C THR A 126 -4.46 -7.57 11.37
N PHE A 127 -5.43 -6.64 11.43
CA PHE A 127 -6.22 -6.24 10.28
C PHE A 127 -5.95 -4.77 9.91
N PRO A 128 -5.51 -4.47 8.67
CA PRO A 128 -5.56 -3.11 8.17
C PRO A 128 -7.01 -2.62 8.14
N ASP A 129 -7.23 -1.33 8.40
CA ASP A 129 -8.57 -0.73 8.40
C ASP A 129 -9.17 -0.70 6.98
N PHE A 130 -8.32 -0.64 5.95
CA PHE A 130 -8.72 -0.75 4.57
C PHE A 130 -7.61 -1.33 3.69
N ILE A 131 -8.01 -1.93 2.58
CA ILE A 131 -7.10 -2.41 1.54
C ILE A 131 -7.50 -1.75 0.23
N THR A 132 -6.55 -1.07 -0.40
CA THR A 132 -6.68 -0.53 -1.75
C THR A 132 -6.00 -1.47 -2.73
N VAL A 133 -6.73 -1.94 -3.74
CA VAL A 133 -6.19 -2.79 -4.80
C VAL A 133 -6.12 -2.01 -6.10
N ASP A 134 -4.92 -1.89 -6.65
CA ASP A 134 -4.65 -1.32 -7.97
C ASP A 134 -4.68 -2.42 -9.03
N GLY A 135 -5.26 -2.11 -10.19
CA GLY A 135 -5.02 -2.89 -11.42
C GLY A 135 -3.68 -2.54 -12.07
N ALA A 136 -3.18 -3.44 -12.93
CA ALA A 136 -1.99 -3.22 -13.76
C ALA A 136 -2.04 -1.91 -14.57
N GLU A 137 -3.25 -1.45 -14.89
CA GLU A 137 -3.52 -0.23 -15.65
C GLU A 137 -3.29 1.08 -14.86
N GLY A 138 -2.87 1.00 -13.60
CA GLY A 138 -2.67 2.16 -12.72
C GLY A 138 -1.68 3.18 -13.31
N GLY A 139 -2.08 4.45 -13.42
CA GLY A 139 -1.26 5.52 -14.00
C GLY A 139 -0.05 5.92 -13.14
N THR A 140 0.98 6.50 -13.75
CA THR A 140 2.17 7.02 -13.07
C THR A 140 2.78 8.21 -13.81
N GLY A 141 3.12 9.27 -13.08
CA GLY A 141 3.74 10.46 -13.65
C GLY A 141 5.23 10.32 -13.95
N ALA A 142 5.84 9.17 -13.69
CA ALA A 142 7.30 9.00 -13.74
C ALA A 142 7.80 7.57 -14.00
N ALA A 143 6.99 6.62 -14.48
CA ALA A 143 7.55 5.34 -14.94
C ALA A 143 8.10 5.46 -16.35
N PRO A 144 9.30 4.92 -16.60
CA PRO A 144 9.72 4.58 -17.95
C PRO A 144 8.65 3.73 -18.64
N THR A 145 8.34 4.01 -19.90
CA THR A 145 7.27 3.36 -20.69
C THR A 145 7.40 1.82 -20.68
N ALA A 146 8.62 1.30 -20.56
CA ALA A 146 8.91 -0.12 -20.46
C ALA A 146 8.38 -0.83 -19.19
N PHE A 147 7.88 -0.10 -18.19
CA PHE A 147 7.27 -0.67 -16.97
C PHE A 147 5.75 -0.73 -16.99
N LEU A 148 5.13 -0.21 -18.05
CA LEU A 148 3.68 -0.23 -18.21
C LEU A 148 3.16 -1.57 -18.75
N ASP A 149 4.07 -2.44 -19.24
CA ASP A 149 3.72 -3.69 -19.92
C ASP A 149 4.07 -4.92 -19.05
N GLY A 150 3.05 -5.59 -18.51
CA GLY A 150 3.02 -7.06 -18.43
C GLY A 150 3.39 -7.77 -17.12
N VAL A 151 3.55 -7.09 -15.98
CA VAL A 151 3.91 -7.77 -14.71
C VAL A 151 2.71 -8.04 -13.80
N ASP A 152 1.68 -7.19 -13.84
CA ASP A 152 0.54 -7.25 -12.92
C ASP A 152 -0.75 -7.79 -13.55
N LEU A 153 -1.69 -8.25 -12.73
CA LEU A 153 -2.98 -8.71 -13.22
C LEU A 153 -3.78 -7.56 -13.86
N PRO A 154 -4.35 -7.78 -15.06
CA PRO A 154 -5.36 -6.91 -15.60
C PRO A 154 -6.52 -6.83 -14.62
N ARG A 155 -7.08 -5.63 -14.48
CA ARG A 155 -8.10 -5.33 -13.49
C ARG A 155 -9.31 -6.27 -13.54
N SER A 156 -9.65 -6.79 -14.71
CA SER A 156 -10.76 -7.74 -14.91
C SER A 156 -10.64 -9.01 -14.05
N HIS A 157 -9.43 -9.44 -13.73
CA HIS A 157 -9.18 -10.70 -13.02
C HIS A 157 -9.13 -10.54 -11.49
N LEU A 158 -9.06 -9.32 -10.95
CA LEU A 158 -8.92 -9.06 -9.51
C LEU A 158 -10.20 -9.34 -8.71
N PHE A 159 -11.35 -9.37 -9.38
CA PHE A 159 -12.67 -9.49 -8.74
C PHE A 159 -13.50 -10.67 -9.27
N GLU A 160 -12.92 -11.54 -10.10
CA GLU A 160 -13.56 -12.82 -10.39
C GLU A 160 -13.49 -13.67 -9.13
N ARG A 161 -14.66 -13.98 -8.53
CA ARG A 161 -14.73 -14.95 -7.42
C ARG A 161 -14.05 -16.25 -7.87
N PRO A 162 -13.00 -16.73 -7.18
CA PRO A 162 -12.46 -18.04 -7.50
C PRO A 162 -13.58 -19.06 -7.30
N ARG A 163 -13.87 -19.86 -8.33
CA ARG A 163 -14.93 -20.90 -8.27
C ARG A 163 -14.74 -21.90 -7.12
N ASN A 164 -13.55 -21.95 -6.51
CA ASN A 164 -13.14 -22.89 -5.48
C ASN A 164 -12.55 -22.22 -4.21
N PHE A 165 -12.79 -20.92 -3.96
CA PHE A 165 -12.39 -20.32 -2.69
C PHE A 165 -13.47 -20.57 -1.64
N ASP A 166 -13.25 -21.60 -0.81
CA ASP A 166 -14.00 -21.82 0.42
C ASP A 166 -13.26 -21.09 1.55
N PRO A 167 -13.80 -19.99 2.11
CA PRO A 167 -13.20 -19.37 3.29
C PRO A 167 -13.17 -20.39 4.43
N PRO A 168 -12.09 -20.44 5.24
CA PRO A 168 -12.00 -21.39 6.34
C PRO A 168 -13.24 -21.28 7.23
N GLN A 169 -13.96 -22.40 7.39
CA GLN A 169 -15.14 -22.45 8.24
C GLN A 169 -14.75 -22.08 9.68
N PRO A 170 -15.44 -21.11 10.31
CA PRO A 170 -15.02 -20.59 11.60
C PRO A 170 -15.14 -21.67 12.67
N ARG A 171 -14.01 -22.23 13.09
CA ARG A 171 -13.92 -23.04 14.31
C ARG A 171 -13.80 -22.05 15.47
N THR A 172 -14.93 -21.82 16.15
CA THR A 172 -15.13 -20.98 17.34
C THR A 172 -15.36 -19.47 17.09
N ARG A 173 -16.15 -18.85 18.00
CA ARG A 173 -16.62 -17.46 17.91
C ARG A 173 -15.44 -16.49 17.94
N LEU A 174 -15.10 -15.91 16.79
CA LEU A 174 -14.20 -14.77 16.70
C LEU A 174 -14.80 -13.53 17.40
N PRO A 175 -13.99 -12.68 18.06
CA PRO A 175 -14.41 -11.39 18.63
C PRO A 175 -14.99 -10.43 17.56
N PRO A 176 -15.63 -9.30 17.91
CA PRO A 176 -16.41 -8.50 16.96
C PRO A 176 -15.55 -8.07 15.75
N ARG A 177 -15.93 -8.62 14.59
CA ARG A 177 -15.29 -8.53 13.27
C ARG A 177 -14.86 -7.09 12.96
N ARG A 178 -13.56 -6.84 12.80
CA ARG A 178 -13.07 -5.55 12.28
C ARG A 178 -13.32 -5.49 10.78
N LEU A 179 -13.99 -4.44 10.35
CA LEU A 179 -14.35 -4.26 8.95
C LEU A 179 -13.14 -3.74 8.16
N CYS A 180 -12.61 -4.54 7.24
CA CYS A 180 -11.67 -4.07 6.22
C CYS A 180 -12.46 -3.69 4.96
N THR A 181 -12.36 -2.43 4.51
CA THR A 181 -12.98 -2.00 3.24
C THR A 181 -12.01 -2.21 2.07
N LEU A 182 -12.46 -2.89 1.02
CA LEU A 182 -11.70 -3.03 -0.22
C LEU A 182 -12.05 -1.89 -1.19
N HIS A 183 -11.05 -1.13 -1.62
CA HIS A 183 -11.19 -0.01 -2.55
C HIS A 183 -10.48 -0.29 -3.89
N ASP A 184 -11.18 -0.08 -5.02
CA ASP A 184 -10.63 -0.07 -6.39
C ASP A 184 -10.38 1.39 -6.80
N THR A 185 -9.13 1.80 -7.03
CA THR A 185 -8.80 3.18 -7.45
C THR A 185 -8.82 3.31 -8.97
N ALA A 186 -10.01 3.35 -9.56
CA ALA A 186 -10.20 3.62 -10.99
C ALA A 186 -10.41 5.13 -11.24
N GLU A 187 -9.50 5.77 -11.99
CA GLU A 187 -9.62 7.19 -12.40
C GLU A 187 -10.51 7.39 -13.66
N LYS A 188 -10.94 6.31 -14.32
CA LYS A 188 -11.71 6.38 -15.58
C LYS A 188 -12.86 5.36 -15.65
N ARG A 189 -13.92 5.56 -14.87
CA ARG A 189 -15.20 4.88 -15.12
C ARG A 189 -16.32 5.88 -15.38
N ARG A 190 -17.28 5.50 -16.24
CA ARG A 190 -18.61 6.10 -16.24
C ARG A 190 -19.32 5.71 -14.93
N PRO A 191 -20.21 6.55 -14.35
CA PRO A 191 -20.74 6.36 -12.99
C PRO A 191 -21.35 4.98 -12.68
N HIS A 192 -21.84 4.25 -13.69
CA HIS A 192 -22.47 2.94 -13.52
C HIS A 192 -21.47 1.78 -13.40
N GLU A 193 -20.21 2.01 -13.73
CA GLU A 193 -19.19 0.97 -13.68
C GLU A 193 -18.40 1.05 -12.37
N GLN A 194 -18.48 2.10 -11.54
CA GLN A 194 -17.77 2.13 -10.24
C GLN A 194 -18.13 0.91 -9.38
N ILE A 195 -17.13 0.08 -9.04
CA ILE A 195 -17.32 -1.02 -8.09
C ILE A 195 -17.59 -0.39 -6.74
N ARG A 196 -18.77 -0.67 -6.18
CA ARG A 196 -19.12 -0.26 -4.81
C ARG A 196 -18.09 -0.89 -3.85
N PRO A 197 -17.64 -0.19 -2.79
CA PRO A 197 -16.75 -0.77 -1.78
C PRO A 197 -17.26 -2.15 -1.39
N ALA A 198 -16.45 -3.18 -1.63
CA ALA A 198 -16.78 -4.51 -1.17
C ALA A 198 -16.36 -4.59 0.28
N LEU A 199 -17.31 -4.77 1.20
CA LEU A 199 -17.00 -5.21 2.54
C LEU A 199 -16.45 -6.64 2.42
N ILE A 200 -15.14 -6.81 2.61
CA ILE A 200 -14.57 -8.14 2.75
C ILE A 200 -14.58 -8.44 4.24
N TRP A 201 -15.37 -9.45 4.60
CA TRP A 201 -15.36 -10.01 5.94
C TRP A 201 -14.14 -10.92 6.02
N LEU A 202 -13.02 -10.37 6.51
CA LEU A 202 -11.83 -11.13 6.87
C LEU A 202 -11.99 -11.74 8.26
#